data_AF-W7B2G5-F1
#
_entry.id   AF-W7B2G5-F1
#
_cell.length_a   1.000
_cell.length_b   1.000
_cell.length_c   1.000
_cell.angle_alpha   90.00
_cell.angle_beta   90.00
_cell.angle_gamma   90.00
#
_symmetry.space_group_name_H-M   'P 1'
#
loop_
_entity.id
_entity.type
_entity.pdbx_description
1 polymer ?
#
loop_
_entity_poly.entity_id
_entity_poly.type
_entity_poly.pdbx_seq_one_letter_code
_entity_poly.pdbx_strand_id
1 'polypeptide(L)'
;MSAEGNQEISEMKYANGQASDLKINRWAVLVIYSIVSAVGTFVHGGFSGWQPIIYKSGAFSELCKPGDVIESFRVDENNVYDTCGNRDAAVNNLFTLSFFVHFFLSSISGYVLDSFGERVCFLWGQAILALGFILLSIIKHSYVWYAFFICLGVSADLSFIPLLKLSKYFPKKESFIFGILGSARSTGYAIGTFLKFAFFYTFNFKNDEFYILCIFYLLTCSLFCFIVGLFIVPTKNNKVSQMGSEIATGSSHTDKKAKADMINDIDKVEMGHKNNTNLNSANNVSFAEKIKGLWRHEKKWEYIITTFICSTSMIKFDYFMKTNRSIFIWNNNDLTQIFSIATIFSFIPTPLFGYLAGKFGSVYSIITNNVFGSLAYLLILFDSVYCRMAAIFVFFLYISFLFSCFYCYVDEKYSKEHFGKLCGIMFAVSALFLFLNFYLTYLTNVVYIHMGEKKYFPVAYGLNVLGVIALLLCGYLKVAENREKKALNGA
;
A
#
# COMPACT_ATOMS: atom_id res chain seq x y z
N MET A 1 21.29 19.21 -43.32
CA MET A 1 20.74 19.68 -42.03
C MET A 1 19.23 19.92 -41.99
N SER A 2 18.49 20.03 -43.12
CA SER A 2 17.02 20.22 -43.09
C SER A 2 16.19 18.93 -43.26
N ALA A 3 16.82 17.78 -43.53
CA ALA A 3 16.13 16.50 -43.72
C ALA A 3 15.94 15.73 -42.40
N GLU A 4 16.95 15.68 -41.54
CA GLU A 4 16.88 14.99 -40.23
C GLU A 4 15.92 15.66 -39.25
N GLY A 5 15.91 17.00 -39.18
CA GLY A 5 14.97 17.73 -38.32
C GLY A 5 13.50 17.57 -38.74
N ASN A 6 13.22 17.38 -40.03
CA ASN A 6 11.87 17.07 -40.51
C ASN A 6 11.46 15.62 -40.24
N GLN A 7 12.42 14.69 -40.19
CA GLN A 7 12.18 13.31 -39.77
C GLN A 7 11.85 13.22 -38.28
N GLU A 8 12.61 13.88 -37.39
CA GLU A 8 12.32 13.93 -35.95
C GLU A 8 10.98 14.61 -35.63
N ILE A 9 10.62 15.68 -36.35
CA ILE A 9 9.31 16.34 -36.20
C ILE A 9 8.17 15.46 -36.76
N SER A 10 8.43 14.66 -37.80
CA SER A 10 7.46 13.68 -38.31
C SER A 10 7.27 12.49 -37.38
N GLU A 11 8.33 12.02 -36.72
CA GLU A 11 8.29 10.97 -35.69
C GLU A 11 7.59 11.46 -34.42
N MET A 12 7.81 12.71 -34.00
CA MET A 12 7.05 13.35 -32.91
C MET A 12 5.57 13.56 -33.25
N LYS A 13 5.23 13.83 -34.53
CA LYS A 13 3.83 13.89 -34.99
C LYS A 13 3.18 12.52 -35.08
N TYR A 14 3.92 11.47 -35.46
CA TYR A 14 3.43 10.09 -35.47
C TYR A 14 3.27 9.50 -34.05
N ALA A 15 4.11 9.90 -33.08
CA ALA A 15 3.96 9.50 -31.67
C ALA A 15 2.71 10.10 -30.99
N ASN A 16 2.26 11.28 -31.43
CA ASN A 16 0.98 11.87 -31.00
C ASN A 16 -0.25 11.22 -31.66
N GLY A 17 -0.05 10.35 -32.66
CA GLY A 17 -1.09 9.63 -33.38
C GLY A 17 -1.12 8.14 -33.03
N GLN A 18 -0.85 7.77 -31.77
CA GLN A 18 -1.08 6.39 -31.31
C GLN A 18 -2.58 6.06 -31.46
N ALA A 19 -2.92 5.41 -32.57
CA ALA A 19 -4.21 4.81 -32.83
C ALA A 19 -4.57 3.93 -31.62
N SER A 20 -5.75 4.18 -31.07
CA SER A 20 -6.24 3.47 -29.89
C SER A 20 -6.46 1.99 -30.22
N ASP A 21 -5.51 1.13 -29.82
CA ASP A 21 -5.68 -0.34 -29.82
C ASP A 21 -6.82 -0.81 -28.88
N LEU A 22 -7.46 0.13 -28.15
CA LEU A 22 -8.66 -0.12 -27.37
C LEU A 22 -9.90 -0.14 -28.29
N LYS A 23 -10.54 -1.31 -28.40
CA LYS A 23 -11.83 -1.49 -29.09
C LYS A 23 -13.00 -0.70 -28.47
N ILE A 24 -12.81 -0.13 -27.27
CA ILE A 24 -13.83 0.49 -26.42
C ILE A 24 -13.40 1.92 -26.06
N ASN A 25 -14.37 2.82 -25.85
CA ASN A 25 -14.10 4.18 -25.38
C ASN A 25 -13.23 4.17 -24.11
N ARG A 26 -12.09 4.86 -24.16
CA ARG A 26 -11.11 4.99 -23.07
C ARG A 26 -11.72 5.42 -21.72
N TRP A 27 -12.74 6.28 -21.74
CA TRP A 27 -13.42 6.72 -20.50
C TRP A 27 -14.31 5.63 -19.91
N ALA A 28 -14.96 4.82 -20.75
CA ALA A 28 -15.72 3.66 -20.28
C ALA A 28 -14.78 2.61 -19.67
N VAL A 29 -13.61 2.38 -20.28
CA VAL A 29 -12.58 1.49 -19.73
C VAL A 29 -12.05 1.99 -18.39
N LEU A 30 -11.89 3.30 -18.21
CA LEU A 30 -11.55 3.89 -16.92
C LEU A 30 -12.58 3.54 -15.84
N VAL A 31 -13.87 3.72 -16.12
CA VAL A 31 -14.94 3.39 -15.16
C VAL A 31 -14.91 1.90 -14.82
N ILE A 32 -14.77 1.03 -15.82
CA ILE A 32 -14.71 -0.42 -15.60
C ILE A 32 -13.48 -0.79 -14.76
N TYR A 33 -12.31 -0.22 -15.05
CA TYR A 33 -11.09 -0.46 -14.29
C TYR A 33 -11.18 0.08 -12.86
N SER A 34 -11.87 1.21 -12.65
CA SER A 34 -12.17 1.70 -11.31
C SER A 34 -13.04 0.72 -10.53
N ILE A 35 -14.08 0.15 -11.13
CA ILE A 35 -14.91 -0.87 -10.49
C ILE A 35 -14.04 -2.10 -10.17
N VAL A 36 -13.28 -2.63 -11.14
CA VAL A 36 -12.39 -3.77 -10.91
C VAL A 36 -11.36 -3.48 -9.80
N SER A 37 -10.80 -2.27 -9.77
CA SER A 37 -9.87 -1.85 -8.73
C SER A 37 -10.54 -1.85 -7.35
N ALA A 38 -11.76 -1.33 -7.25
CA ALA A 38 -12.50 -1.33 -5.99
C ALA A 38 -12.79 -2.76 -5.53
N VAL A 39 -13.25 -3.64 -6.41
CA VAL A 39 -13.76 -4.94 -5.99
C VAL A 39 -12.68 -6.04 -5.93
N GLY A 40 -11.63 -5.94 -6.74
CA GLY A 40 -10.63 -7.01 -6.94
C GLY A 40 -9.20 -6.72 -6.45
N THR A 41 -8.92 -5.57 -5.82
CA THR A 41 -7.55 -5.17 -5.42
C THR A 41 -7.41 -4.68 -3.96
N PHE A 42 -8.35 -5.05 -3.10
CA PHE A 42 -8.44 -4.57 -1.71
C PHE A 42 -7.46 -5.31 -0.77
N VAL A 43 -6.42 -4.65 -0.25
CA VAL A 43 -5.48 -5.28 0.70
C VAL A 43 -5.15 -4.44 1.94
N HIS A 44 -5.55 -3.17 2.01
CA HIS A 44 -4.93 -2.23 2.97
C HIS A 44 -5.85 -1.58 4.00
N GLY A 45 -7.16 -1.73 3.88
CA GLY A 45 -8.10 -1.19 4.85
C GLY A 45 -9.38 -1.99 4.84
N GLY A 46 -10.08 -2.06 5.95
CA GLY A 46 -11.26 -2.93 6.11
C GLY A 46 -11.01 -4.19 6.92
N PHE A 47 -9.84 -4.34 7.56
CA PHE A 47 -9.59 -5.42 8.51
C PHE A 47 -10.59 -5.45 9.68
N SER A 48 -11.12 -4.27 10.07
CA SER A 48 -12.22 -4.12 11.02
C SER A 48 -13.51 -4.84 10.60
N GLY A 49 -13.73 -5.04 9.30
CA GLY A 49 -14.83 -5.85 8.76
C GLY A 49 -14.53 -7.34 8.78
N TRP A 50 -13.27 -7.72 8.55
CA TRP A 50 -12.83 -9.13 8.55
C TRP A 50 -12.79 -9.75 9.94
N GLN A 51 -12.38 -9.01 10.99
CA GLN A 51 -12.28 -9.53 12.35
C GLN A 51 -13.60 -10.19 12.80
N PRO A 52 -14.78 -9.51 12.82
CA PRO A 52 -16.04 -10.12 13.25
C PRO A 52 -16.44 -11.38 12.47
N ILE A 53 -16.16 -11.43 11.16
CA ILE A 53 -16.46 -12.58 10.32
C ILE A 53 -15.67 -13.80 10.81
N ILE A 54 -14.38 -13.63 11.09
CA ILE A 54 -13.49 -14.69 11.57
C ILE A 54 -13.96 -15.20 12.94
N TYR A 55 -14.34 -14.30 13.86
CA TYR A 55 -14.86 -14.70 15.18
C TYR A 55 -16.16 -15.51 15.08
N LYS A 56 -17.12 -15.05 14.27
CA LYS A 56 -18.39 -15.75 14.05
C LYS A 56 -18.21 -17.10 13.36
N SER A 57 -17.22 -17.25 12.49
CA SER A 57 -16.86 -18.55 11.89
C SER A 57 -16.29 -19.57 12.88
N GLY A 58 -15.99 -19.16 14.13
CA GLY A 58 -15.40 -20.03 15.15
C GLY A 58 -13.90 -20.28 14.98
N ALA A 59 -13.26 -19.65 13.98
CA ALA A 59 -11.85 -19.85 13.70
C ALA A 59 -10.95 -19.40 14.87
N PHE A 60 -9.87 -20.16 15.06
CA PHE A 60 -8.85 -19.97 16.11
C PHE A 60 -9.37 -20.15 17.54
N SER A 61 -10.58 -20.68 17.74
CA SER A 61 -11.10 -21.00 19.08
C SER A 61 -10.27 -22.09 19.76
N GLU A 62 -9.65 -22.98 18.99
CA GLU A 62 -8.75 -24.02 19.47
C GLU A 62 -7.46 -23.51 20.13
N LEU A 63 -7.11 -22.23 19.93
CA LEU A 63 -5.94 -21.62 20.55
C LEU A 63 -6.17 -21.21 22.01
N CYS A 64 -7.42 -21.18 22.46
CA CYS A 64 -7.76 -20.86 23.84
C CYS A 64 -7.69 -22.12 24.68
N LYS A 65 -6.76 -22.15 25.63
CA LYS A 65 -6.52 -23.30 26.52
C LYS A 65 -7.18 -23.11 27.88
N PRO A 66 -7.51 -24.20 28.60
CA PRO A 66 -7.98 -24.10 29.98
C PRO A 66 -6.92 -23.40 30.86
N GLY A 67 -7.28 -22.26 31.43
CA GLY A 67 -6.37 -21.41 32.22
C GLY A 67 -6.00 -20.07 31.58
N ASP A 68 -6.33 -19.86 30.30
CA ASP A 68 -6.19 -18.55 29.66
C ASP A 68 -7.23 -17.55 30.19
N VAL A 69 -6.88 -16.26 30.22
CA VAL A 69 -7.82 -15.18 30.54
C VAL A 69 -8.83 -15.07 29.40
N ILE A 70 -10.10 -15.31 29.72
CA ILE A 70 -11.21 -15.20 28.77
C ILE A 70 -11.68 -13.75 28.73
N GLU A 71 -11.59 -13.14 27.55
CA GLU A 71 -12.14 -11.82 27.24
C GLU A 71 -13.37 -11.97 26.33
N SER A 72 -14.20 -10.93 26.24
CA SER A 72 -15.37 -10.91 25.36
C SER A 72 -15.10 -10.05 24.12
N PHE A 73 -15.18 -10.66 22.94
CA PHE A 73 -15.16 -10.00 21.65
C PHE A 73 -16.59 -9.54 21.31
N ARG A 74 -16.92 -8.30 21.66
CA ARG A 74 -18.21 -7.67 21.33
C ARG A 74 -18.18 -7.20 19.88
N VAL A 75 -19.09 -7.67 19.02
CA VAL A 75 -19.34 -7.12 17.67
C VAL A 75 -20.36 -5.99 17.73
N ASP A 76 -21.48 -6.24 18.42
CA ASP A 76 -22.58 -5.31 18.74
C ASP A 76 -23.16 -5.66 20.12
N GLU A 77 -24.21 -4.97 20.57
CA GLU A 77 -24.95 -5.30 21.80
C GLU A 77 -25.44 -6.76 21.85
N ASN A 78 -25.87 -7.33 20.71
CA ASN A 78 -26.46 -8.66 20.66
C ASN A 78 -25.47 -9.78 20.29
N ASN A 79 -24.28 -9.42 19.79
CA ASN A 79 -23.32 -10.38 19.23
C ASN A 79 -22.00 -10.29 20.01
N VAL A 80 -21.81 -11.18 20.97
CA VAL A 80 -20.61 -11.27 21.81
C VAL A 80 -20.03 -12.67 21.71
N TYR A 81 -18.72 -12.77 21.49
CA TYR A 81 -17.99 -14.04 21.33
C TYR A 81 -16.89 -14.14 22.38
N ASP A 82 -16.71 -15.31 22.98
CA ASP A 82 -15.59 -15.52 23.90
C ASP A 82 -14.26 -15.62 23.15
N THR A 83 -13.24 -14.98 23.70
CA THR A 83 -11.88 -14.97 23.14
C THR A 83 -10.82 -15.06 24.24
N CYS A 84 -9.59 -15.28 23.80
CA CYS A 84 -8.40 -15.27 24.63
C CYS A 84 -7.28 -14.54 23.89
N GLY A 85 -6.23 -14.15 24.62
CA GLY A 85 -5.10 -13.42 24.04
C GLY A 85 -4.44 -14.09 22.83
N ASN A 86 -4.32 -15.42 22.85
CA ASN A 86 -3.72 -16.19 21.75
C ASN A 86 -4.58 -16.14 20.47
N ARG A 87 -5.91 -16.21 20.63
CA ARG A 87 -6.87 -16.10 19.52
C ARG A 87 -6.85 -14.70 18.92
N ASP A 88 -6.90 -13.66 19.76
CA ASP A 88 -6.83 -12.27 19.33
C ASP A 88 -5.52 -11.98 18.57
N ALA A 89 -4.40 -12.50 19.07
CA ALA A 89 -3.12 -12.34 18.41
C ALA A 89 -3.08 -13.04 17.04
N ALA A 90 -3.57 -14.28 16.96
CA ALA A 90 -3.62 -15.04 15.71
C ALA A 90 -4.47 -14.35 14.64
N VAL A 91 -5.66 -13.88 15.01
CA VAL A 91 -6.57 -13.16 14.10
C VAL A 91 -5.91 -11.86 13.62
N ASN A 92 -5.41 -11.01 14.54
CA ASN A 92 -4.81 -9.73 14.18
C ASN A 92 -3.57 -9.88 13.28
N ASN A 93 -2.79 -10.95 13.49
CA ASN A 93 -1.61 -11.24 12.69
C ASN A 93 -1.91 -11.64 11.23
N LEU A 94 -3.16 -12.00 10.89
CA LEU A 94 -3.57 -12.22 9.49
C LEU A 94 -3.41 -10.97 8.63
N PHE A 95 -3.72 -9.80 9.20
CA PHE A 95 -3.53 -8.52 8.51
C PHE A 95 -2.06 -8.30 8.18
N THR A 96 -1.18 -8.46 9.17
CA THR A 96 0.27 -8.30 9.02
C THR A 96 0.85 -9.28 8.02
N LEU A 97 0.37 -10.52 8.02
CA LEU A 97 0.78 -11.53 7.05
C LEU A 97 0.46 -11.10 5.62
N SER A 98 -0.79 -10.70 5.35
CA SER A 98 -1.21 -10.22 4.03
C SER A 98 -0.43 -8.97 3.61
N PHE A 99 -0.27 -8.02 4.53
CA PHE A 99 0.43 -6.75 4.31
C PHE A 99 1.92 -6.98 4.00
N PHE A 100 2.57 -7.88 4.74
CA PHE A 100 3.93 -8.32 4.48
C PHE A 100 4.08 -8.94 3.09
N VAL A 101 3.25 -9.95 2.78
CA VAL A 101 3.30 -10.69 1.51
C VAL A 101 3.11 -9.75 0.32
N HIS A 102 2.18 -8.80 0.42
CA HIS A 102 1.96 -7.82 -0.64
C HIS A 102 3.20 -6.99 -0.95
N PHE A 103 3.77 -6.28 0.03
CA PHE A 103 4.90 -5.39 -0.24
C PHE A 103 6.20 -6.15 -0.54
N PHE A 104 6.41 -7.31 0.09
CA PHE A 104 7.58 -8.13 -0.18
C PHE A 104 7.57 -8.71 -1.60
N LEU A 105 6.42 -9.16 -2.10
CA LEU A 105 6.29 -9.75 -3.44
C LEU A 105 5.91 -8.72 -4.52
N SER A 106 5.82 -7.44 -4.19
CA SER A 106 5.53 -6.36 -5.16
C SER A 106 6.53 -6.35 -6.32
N SER A 107 7.83 -6.52 -6.01
CA SER A 107 8.90 -6.61 -7.02
C SER A 107 8.69 -7.79 -8.00
N ILE A 108 8.19 -8.93 -7.50
CA ILE A 108 7.88 -10.10 -8.32
C ILE A 108 6.69 -9.81 -9.23
N SER A 109 5.68 -9.11 -8.71
CA SER A 109 4.52 -8.68 -9.51
C SER A 109 4.94 -7.78 -10.67
N GLY A 110 5.89 -6.87 -10.45
CA GLY A 110 6.51 -6.06 -11.50
C GLY A 110 7.24 -6.91 -12.55
N TYR A 111 8.04 -7.89 -12.11
CA TYR A 111 8.74 -8.80 -13.02
C TYR A 111 7.77 -9.63 -13.89
N VAL A 112 6.68 -10.14 -13.29
CA VAL A 112 5.63 -10.90 -14.02
C VAL A 112 4.96 -10.01 -15.06
N LEU A 113 4.64 -8.77 -14.70
CA LEU A 113 4.06 -7.79 -15.62
C LEU A 113 4.95 -7.49 -16.82
N ASP A 114 6.24 -7.31 -16.60
CA ASP A 114 7.19 -6.98 -17.67
C ASP A 114 7.49 -8.20 -18.56
N SER A 115 7.55 -9.39 -17.96
CA SER A 115 7.88 -10.64 -18.67
C SER A 115 6.69 -11.17 -19.47
N PHE A 116 5.53 -11.32 -18.84
CA PHE A 116 4.36 -12.00 -19.42
C PHE A 116 3.29 -11.04 -19.96
N GLY A 117 3.38 -9.74 -19.65
CA GLY A 117 2.44 -8.72 -20.10
C GLY A 117 1.28 -8.45 -19.14
N GLU A 118 0.47 -7.43 -19.47
CA GLU A 118 -0.58 -6.90 -18.60
C GLU A 118 -1.69 -7.92 -18.33
N ARG A 119 -2.20 -8.55 -19.40
CA ARG A 119 -3.32 -9.51 -19.31
C ARG A 119 -2.99 -10.70 -18.44
N VAL A 120 -1.82 -11.33 -18.64
CA VAL A 120 -1.44 -12.54 -17.90
C VAL A 120 -1.24 -12.20 -16.42
N CYS A 121 -0.53 -11.10 -16.14
CA CYS A 121 -0.31 -10.62 -14.78
C CYS A 121 -1.64 -10.39 -14.04
N PHE A 122 -2.58 -9.69 -14.68
CA PHE A 122 -3.90 -9.42 -14.11
C PHE A 122 -4.71 -10.70 -13.84
N LEU A 123 -4.79 -11.61 -14.83
CA LEU A 123 -5.54 -12.85 -14.70
C LEU A 123 -4.96 -13.78 -13.62
N TRP A 124 -3.64 -13.80 -13.46
CA TRP A 124 -2.99 -14.55 -12.38
C TRP A 124 -3.33 -13.97 -11.02
N GLY A 125 -3.32 -12.64 -10.87
CA GLY A 125 -3.76 -11.97 -9.65
C GLY A 125 -5.20 -12.37 -9.28
N GLN A 126 -6.12 -12.29 -10.23
CA GLN A 126 -7.53 -12.67 -10.00
C GLN A 126 -7.71 -14.17 -9.73
N ALA A 127 -6.93 -15.05 -10.36
CA ALA A 127 -6.96 -16.49 -10.10
C ALA A 127 -6.49 -16.83 -8.69
N ILE A 128 -5.44 -16.17 -8.21
CA ILE A 128 -4.93 -16.37 -6.84
C ILE A 128 -5.95 -15.85 -5.82
N LEU A 129 -6.59 -14.70 -6.08
CA LEU A 129 -7.65 -14.18 -5.21
C LEU A 129 -8.86 -15.13 -5.17
N ALA A 130 -9.30 -15.62 -6.34
CA ALA A 130 -10.38 -16.59 -6.44
C ALA A 130 -10.05 -17.89 -5.69
N LEU A 131 -8.81 -18.39 -5.82
CA LEU A 131 -8.34 -19.55 -5.06
C LEU A 131 -8.47 -19.33 -3.56
N GLY A 132 -8.13 -18.14 -3.04
CA GLY A 132 -8.31 -17.81 -1.63
C GLY A 132 -9.77 -17.94 -1.16
N PHE A 133 -10.72 -17.41 -1.93
CA PHE A 133 -12.15 -17.53 -1.60
C PHE A 133 -12.68 -18.97 -1.77
N ILE A 134 -12.17 -19.73 -2.75
CA ILE A 134 -12.51 -21.15 -2.94
C ILE A 134 -12.05 -21.96 -1.72
N LEU A 135 -10.82 -21.73 -1.24
CA LEU A 135 -10.28 -22.40 -0.07
C LEU A 135 -11.15 -22.14 1.17
N LEU A 136 -11.55 -20.89 1.41
CA LEU A 136 -12.49 -20.54 2.50
C LEU A 136 -13.88 -21.19 2.35
N SER A 137 -14.31 -21.44 1.11
CA SER A 137 -15.64 -22.03 0.85
C SER A 137 -15.68 -23.53 1.14
N ILE A 138 -14.58 -24.24 0.91
CA ILE A 138 -14.51 -25.71 1.00
C ILE A 138 -13.98 -26.16 2.36
N ILE A 139 -12.91 -25.54 2.85
CA ILE A 139 -12.16 -26.05 3.99
C ILE A 139 -12.62 -25.34 5.27
N LYS A 140 -13.18 -26.09 6.20
CA LYS A 140 -13.70 -25.57 7.49
C LYS A 140 -12.67 -25.50 8.62
N HIS A 141 -11.37 -25.48 8.30
CA HIS A 141 -10.29 -25.46 9.29
C HIS A 141 -9.76 -24.03 9.52
N SER A 142 -9.45 -23.64 10.76
CA SER A 142 -8.96 -22.30 11.11
C SER A 142 -7.74 -21.83 10.30
N TYR A 143 -6.74 -22.69 10.05
CA TYR A 143 -5.54 -22.35 9.28
C TYR A 143 -5.80 -21.91 7.83
N VAL A 144 -6.99 -22.17 7.28
CA VAL A 144 -7.37 -21.71 5.92
C VAL A 144 -7.39 -20.19 5.84
N TRP A 145 -7.67 -19.50 6.95
CA TRP A 145 -7.59 -18.05 7.00
C TRP A 145 -6.17 -17.54 6.71
N TYR A 146 -5.11 -18.22 7.15
CA TYR A 146 -3.75 -17.84 6.76
C TYR A 146 -3.54 -17.98 5.25
N ALA A 147 -4.01 -19.09 4.65
CA ALA A 147 -3.93 -19.29 3.21
C ALA A 147 -4.69 -18.21 2.42
N PHE A 148 -5.89 -17.83 2.88
CA PHE A 148 -6.67 -16.75 2.29
C PHE A 148 -5.93 -15.41 2.33
N PHE A 149 -5.41 -15.00 3.49
CA PHE A 149 -4.71 -13.72 3.63
C PHE A 149 -3.36 -13.70 2.88
N ILE A 150 -2.68 -14.84 2.73
CA ILE A 150 -1.52 -14.96 1.84
C ILE A 150 -1.95 -14.73 0.38
N CYS A 151 -3.00 -15.43 -0.08
CA CYS A 151 -3.52 -15.26 -1.44
C CYS A 151 -3.95 -13.81 -1.70
N LEU A 152 -4.60 -13.18 -0.73
CA LEU A 152 -5.01 -11.78 -0.76
C LEU A 152 -3.78 -10.88 -0.97
N GLY A 153 -2.72 -11.04 -0.16
CA GLY A 153 -1.48 -10.30 -0.28
C GLY A 153 -0.78 -10.48 -1.64
N VAL A 154 -0.65 -11.71 -2.14
CA VAL A 154 -0.03 -12.01 -3.45
C VAL A 154 -0.81 -11.38 -4.60
N SER A 155 -2.15 -11.47 -4.55
CA SER A 155 -3.03 -10.99 -5.64
C SER A 155 -3.05 -9.48 -5.80
N ALA A 156 -2.69 -8.73 -4.75
CA ALA A 156 -2.89 -7.29 -4.64
C ALA A 156 -2.29 -6.50 -5.80
N ASP A 157 -1.00 -6.68 -6.05
CA ASP A 157 -0.25 -5.92 -7.06
C ASP A 157 -0.34 -6.56 -8.44
N LEU A 158 -0.41 -7.90 -8.51
CA LEU A 158 -0.70 -8.62 -9.75
C LEU A 158 -2.00 -8.13 -10.39
N SER A 159 -3.01 -7.80 -9.57
CA SER A 159 -4.29 -7.30 -10.04
C SER A 159 -4.32 -5.79 -10.27
N PHE A 160 -3.55 -5.00 -9.54
CA PHE A 160 -3.63 -3.53 -9.61
C PHE A 160 -2.64 -2.91 -10.60
N ILE A 161 -1.38 -3.32 -10.59
CA ILE A 161 -0.33 -2.70 -11.42
C ILE A 161 -0.66 -2.74 -12.93
N PRO A 162 -1.21 -3.84 -13.49
CA PRO A 162 -1.59 -3.85 -14.91
C PRO A 162 -2.64 -2.80 -15.27
N LEU A 163 -3.59 -2.50 -14.37
CA LEU A 163 -4.66 -1.53 -14.60
C LEU A 163 -4.13 -0.10 -14.71
N LEU A 164 -3.04 0.19 -14.01
CA LEU A 164 -2.40 1.50 -14.01
C LEU A 164 -1.83 1.88 -15.38
N LYS A 165 -1.48 0.90 -16.23
CA LYS A 165 -1.02 1.19 -17.61
C LYS A 165 -2.10 1.86 -18.47
N LEU A 166 -3.37 1.88 -18.03
CA LEU A 166 -4.42 2.66 -18.67
C LEU A 166 -4.07 4.16 -18.78
N SER A 167 -3.28 4.70 -17.85
CA SER A 167 -2.88 6.12 -17.88
C SER A 167 -2.17 6.51 -19.17
N LYS A 168 -1.43 5.59 -19.81
CA LYS A 168 -0.73 5.81 -21.09
C LYS A 168 -1.67 6.18 -22.24
N TYR A 169 -2.95 5.77 -22.18
CA TYR A 169 -3.96 6.14 -23.18
C TYR A 169 -4.55 7.55 -22.97
N PHE A 170 -4.12 8.24 -21.91
CA PHE A 170 -4.50 9.61 -21.56
C PHE A 170 -3.26 10.51 -21.41
N PRO A 171 -2.54 10.78 -22.52
CA PRO A 171 -1.36 11.64 -22.47
C PRO A 171 -1.74 13.02 -21.88
N LYS A 172 -0.86 13.56 -21.03
CA LYS A 172 -1.06 14.81 -20.24
C LYS A 172 -2.07 14.72 -19.09
N LYS A 173 -2.74 13.58 -18.85
CA LYS A 173 -3.68 13.39 -17.74
C LYS A 173 -3.36 12.17 -16.86
N GLU A 174 -2.15 11.63 -16.96
CA GLU A 174 -1.74 10.38 -16.31
C GLU A 174 -1.94 10.40 -14.80
N SER A 175 -1.49 11.47 -14.12
CA SER A 175 -1.64 11.61 -12.67
C SER A 175 -3.10 11.68 -12.21
N PHE A 176 -3.99 12.25 -13.03
CA PHE A 176 -5.42 12.26 -12.74
C PHE A 176 -6.01 10.85 -12.83
N ILE A 177 -5.63 10.08 -13.86
CA ILE A 177 -6.05 8.70 -14.02
C ILE A 177 -5.53 7.81 -12.88
N PHE A 178 -4.26 7.97 -12.51
CA PHE A 178 -3.69 7.27 -11.35
C PHE A 178 -4.42 7.63 -10.05
N GLY A 179 -4.81 8.90 -9.85
CA GLY A 179 -5.61 9.32 -8.72
C GLY A 179 -7.00 8.66 -8.68
N ILE A 180 -7.67 8.53 -9.83
CA ILE A 180 -8.96 7.85 -9.93
C ILE A 180 -8.83 6.34 -9.63
N LEU A 181 -7.84 5.67 -10.21
CA LEU A 181 -7.64 4.24 -9.97
C LEU A 181 -7.19 3.96 -8.52
N GLY A 182 -6.31 4.80 -7.97
CA GLY A 182 -5.86 4.72 -6.57
C GLY A 182 -7.01 4.96 -5.57
N SER A 183 -7.84 5.97 -5.82
CA SER A 183 -9.03 6.21 -4.98
C SER A 183 -10.04 5.06 -5.06
N ALA A 184 -10.25 4.50 -6.26
CA ALA A 184 -11.08 3.33 -6.42
C ALA A 184 -10.55 2.12 -5.63
N ARG A 185 -9.24 1.87 -5.63
CA ARG A 185 -8.61 0.84 -4.77
C ARG A 185 -8.92 1.04 -3.28
N SER A 186 -8.86 2.27 -2.78
CA SER A 186 -9.19 2.57 -1.37
C SER A 186 -10.66 2.31 -1.04
N THR A 187 -11.60 2.54 -1.96
CA THR A 187 -13.02 2.20 -1.72
C THR A 187 -13.24 0.69 -1.54
N GLY A 188 -12.34 -0.15 -2.07
CA GLY A 188 -12.35 -1.60 -1.86
C GLY A 188 -12.25 -2.03 -0.40
N TYR A 189 -11.79 -1.15 0.49
CA TYR A 189 -11.77 -1.40 1.93
C TYR A 189 -13.18 -1.62 2.50
N ALA A 190 -14.21 -1.16 1.80
CA ALA A 190 -15.60 -1.36 2.19
C ALA A 190 -16.05 -2.83 2.01
N ILE A 191 -15.38 -3.66 1.22
CA ILE A 191 -15.81 -5.04 0.94
C ILE A 191 -15.90 -5.87 2.23
N GLY A 192 -14.87 -5.81 3.09
CA GLY A 192 -14.91 -6.51 4.37
C GLY A 192 -16.09 -6.07 5.25
N THR A 193 -16.41 -4.77 5.24
CA THR A 193 -17.55 -4.21 5.95
C THR A 193 -18.89 -4.63 5.34
N PHE A 194 -19.02 -4.66 4.01
CA PHE A 194 -20.22 -5.15 3.33
C PHE A 194 -20.46 -6.63 3.58
N LEU A 195 -19.40 -7.46 3.51
CA LEU A 195 -19.48 -8.88 3.84
C LEU A 195 -19.89 -9.09 5.31
N LYS A 196 -19.33 -8.30 6.24
CA LYS A 196 -19.75 -8.30 7.65
C LYS A 196 -21.24 -7.97 7.76
N PHE A 197 -21.69 -6.88 7.14
CA PHE A 197 -23.06 -6.44 7.24
C PHE A 197 -24.05 -7.47 6.66
N ALA A 198 -23.70 -8.08 5.53
CA ALA A 198 -24.48 -9.15 4.92
C ALA A 198 -24.55 -10.39 5.81
N PHE A 199 -23.43 -10.79 6.42
CA PHE A 199 -23.31 -12.00 7.25
C PHE A 199 -24.05 -11.89 8.60
N PHE A 200 -24.09 -10.70 9.20
CA PHE A 200 -24.67 -10.48 10.52
C PHE A 200 -26.11 -9.96 10.48
N TYR A 201 -26.45 -9.02 9.60
CA TYR A 201 -27.74 -8.31 9.68
C TYR A 201 -28.66 -8.58 8.49
N THR A 202 -28.14 -8.65 7.27
CA THR A 202 -29.01 -8.78 6.08
C THR A 202 -29.61 -10.18 5.98
N PHE A 203 -28.75 -11.21 6.02
CA PHE A 203 -29.19 -12.60 5.89
C PHE A 203 -29.16 -13.35 7.22
N ASN A 204 -28.45 -12.82 8.22
CA ASN A 204 -28.24 -13.44 9.53
C ASN A 204 -27.88 -14.94 9.44
N PHE A 205 -26.90 -15.24 8.60
CA PHE A 205 -26.44 -16.61 8.35
C PHE A 205 -25.88 -17.26 9.63
N LYS A 206 -25.90 -18.59 9.68
CA LYS A 206 -25.28 -19.37 10.77
C LYS A 206 -23.75 -19.28 10.72
N ASN A 207 -23.11 -19.70 11.81
CA ASN A 207 -21.66 -19.64 11.98
C ASN A 207 -20.89 -20.35 10.86
N ASP A 208 -21.43 -21.45 10.33
CA ASP A 208 -20.80 -22.29 9.31
C ASP A 208 -21.22 -21.93 7.86
N GLU A 209 -22.01 -20.88 7.67
CA GLU A 209 -22.60 -20.49 6.39
C GLU A 209 -21.84 -19.36 5.67
N PHE A 210 -20.68 -18.93 6.18
CA PHE A 210 -19.86 -17.89 5.53
C PHE A 210 -19.44 -18.24 4.09
N TYR A 211 -19.33 -19.54 3.77
CA TYR A 211 -19.04 -20.02 2.42
C TYR A 211 -20.03 -19.51 1.35
N ILE A 212 -21.29 -19.25 1.72
CA ILE A 212 -22.31 -18.73 0.80
C ILE A 212 -21.90 -17.34 0.30
N LEU A 213 -21.38 -16.48 1.18
CA LEU A 213 -20.89 -15.16 0.82
C LEU A 213 -19.59 -15.24 0.00
N CYS A 214 -18.73 -16.21 0.29
CA CYS A 214 -17.55 -16.47 -0.54
C CYS A 214 -17.93 -16.88 -1.96
N ILE A 215 -18.91 -17.79 -2.13
CA ILE A 215 -19.44 -18.20 -3.44
C ILE A 215 -20.09 -17.01 -4.14
N PHE A 216 -20.87 -16.20 -3.43
CA PHE A 216 -21.46 -14.99 -4.00
C PHE A 216 -20.40 -14.03 -4.52
N TYR A 217 -19.32 -13.79 -3.76
CA TYR A 217 -18.19 -12.96 -4.19
C TYR A 217 -17.49 -13.57 -5.42
N LEU A 218 -17.31 -14.89 -5.47
CA LEU A 218 -16.71 -15.58 -6.63
C LEU A 218 -17.55 -15.40 -7.90
N LEU A 219 -18.86 -15.60 -7.81
CA LEU A 219 -19.79 -15.53 -8.94
C LEU A 219 -20.03 -14.10 -9.44
N THR A 220 -19.97 -13.11 -8.56
CA THR A 220 -20.24 -11.71 -8.91
C THR A 220 -18.94 -10.96 -9.17
N CYS A 221 -18.17 -10.69 -8.12
CA CYS A 221 -16.99 -9.86 -8.14
C CYS A 221 -15.84 -10.48 -8.92
N SER A 222 -15.46 -11.72 -8.58
CA SER A 222 -14.29 -12.37 -9.19
C SER A 222 -14.55 -12.69 -10.66
N LEU A 223 -15.72 -13.25 -10.98
CA LEU A 223 -16.10 -13.54 -12.37
C LEU A 223 -16.14 -12.25 -13.22
N PHE A 224 -16.71 -11.16 -12.70
CA PHE A 224 -16.69 -9.86 -13.38
C PHE A 224 -15.26 -9.40 -13.67
N CYS A 225 -14.37 -9.42 -12.68
CA CYS A 225 -12.96 -9.08 -12.87
C CYS A 225 -12.29 -9.98 -13.92
N PHE A 226 -12.57 -11.29 -13.91
CA PHE A 226 -12.05 -12.23 -14.90
C PHE A 226 -12.50 -11.91 -16.33
N ILE A 227 -13.79 -11.62 -16.53
CA ILE A 227 -14.35 -11.23 -17.83
C ILE A 227 -13.66 -9.95 -18.33
N VAL A 228 -13.51 -8.95 -17.47
CA VAL A 228 -12.77 -7.72 -17.81
C VAL A 228 -11.32 -8.03 -18.17
N GLY A 229 -10.65 -8.91 -17.42
CA GLY A 229 -9.29 -9.36 -17.68
C GLY A 229 -9.12 -10.01 -19.04
N LEU A 230 -10.05 -10.89 -19.45
CA LEU A 230 -9.99 -11.61 -20.72
C LEU A 230 -10.25 -10.70 -21.93
N PHE A 231 -11.26 -9.83 -21.84
CA PHE A 231 -11.76 -9.09 -23.01
C PHE A 231 -11.26 -7.65 -23.12
N ILE A 232 -10.94 -6.99 -22.01
CA ILE A 232 -10.63 -5.54 -22.00
C ILE A 232 -9.12 -5.30 -21.79
N VAL A 233 -8.48 -6.06 -20.89
CA VAL A 233 -7.05 -5.86 -20.61
C VAL A 233 -6.21 -6.20 -21.84
N PRO A 234 -5.34 -5.28 -22.32
CA PRO A 234 -4.56 -5.49 -23.54
C PRO A 234 -3.57 -6.64 -23.39
N THR A 235 -3.26 -7.30 -24.51
CA THR A 235 -2.18 -8.29 -24.58
C THR A 235 -0.86 -7.56 -24.81
N LYS A 236 0.26 -8.16 -24.38
CA LYS A 236 1.61 -7.59 -24.53
C LYS A 236 1.88 -7.14 -25.98
N ASN A 237 1.97 -5.83 -26.19
CA ASN A 237 2.48 -5.24 -27.43
C ASN A 237 3.92 -4.77 -27.21
N ASN A 238 4.88 -5.39 -27.92
CA ASN A 238 6.33 -5.18 -27.77
C ASN A 238 6.83 -3.74 -28.03
N LYS A 239 5.97 -2.82 -28.49
CA LYS A 239 6.31 -1.40 -28.73
C LYS A 239 6.03 -0.47 -27.54
N VAL A 240 5.26 -0.91 -26.53
CA VAL A 240 4.81 -0.08 -25.39
C VAL A 240 5.48 -0.52 -24.07
N SER A 241 6.33 -1.55 -24.13
CA SER A 241 6.91 -2.26 -23.00
C SER A 241 8.18 -1.63 -22.41
N GLN A 242 8.76 -0.60 -23.03
CA GLN A 242 9.85 0.14 -22.40
C GLN A 242 9.23 1.24 -21.51
N MET A 243 9.66 1.31 -20.25
CA MET A 243 9.28 2.32 -19.25
C MET A 243 7.98 2.07 -18.43
N GLY A 244 7.65 0.81 -18.11
CA GLY A 244 6.39 0.44 -17.45
C GLY A 244 6.43 0.12 -15.95
N SER A 245 7.59 -0.18 -15.37
CA SER A 245 7.70 -0.58 -13.95
C SER A 245 7.78 0.60 -12.97
N GLU A 246 7.67 1.84 -13.47
CA GLU A 246 8.13 3.02 -12.72
C GLU A 246 7.04 3.90 -12.14
N ILE A 247 5.74 3.68 -12.34
CA ILE A 247 4.74 4.63 -11.78
C ILE A 247 3.47 3.91 -11.32
N ALA A 248 3.63 2.84 -10.52
CA ALA A 248 2.49 2.10 -9.99
C ALA A 248 1.74 2.82 -8.85
N THR A 249 2.10 4.05 -8.51
CA THR A 249 1.69 4.66 -7.24
C THR A 249 1.32 6.12 -7.39
N GLY A 250 0.11 6.36 -7.90
CA GLY A 250 -0.88 7.31 -7.36
C GLY A 250 -0.47 8.72 -6.92
N SER A 251 0.75 9.22 -7.18
CA SER A 251 1.15 10.57 -6.82
C SER A 251 0.46 11.54 -7.78
N SER A 252 -0.42 12.37 -7.24
CA SER A 252 -0.99 13.49 -7.97
C SER A 252 0.11 14.50 -8.26
N HIS A 253 0.68 14.46 -9.46
CA HIS A 253 1.60 15.51 -9.91
C HIS A 253 0.80 16.70 -10.45
N THR A 254 1.07 17.89 -9.92
CA THR A 254 0.81 19.16 -10.59
C THR A 254 1.98 19.50 -11.52
N ASP A 255 1.65 19.87 -12.74
CA ASP A 255 2.55 20.14 -13.87
C ASP A 255 3.56 21.29 -13.66
N LYS A 256 4.77 21.05 -14.19
CA LYS A 256 5.61 21.94 -15.03
C LYS A 256 5.66 23.44 -14.69
N LYS A 257 6.69 23.86 -13.95
CA LYS A 257 7.46 25.08 -14.30
C LYS A 257 8.81 25.31 -13.61
N ALA A 258 9.20 24.51 -12.60
CA ALA A 258 10.45 24.76 -11.85
C ALA A 258 11.56 23.68 -11.99
N LYS A 259 11.33 22.59 -12.75
CA LYS A 259 12.31 21.49 -12.86
C LYS A 259 13.32 21.63 -14.02
N ALA A 260 13.28 22.69 -14.82
CA ALA A 260 14.18 22.81 -15.99
C ALA A 260 15.63 23.16 -15.62
N ASP A 261 15.85 23.84 -14.49
CA ASP A 261 17.20 24.35 -14.17
C ASP A 261 18.06 23.35 -13.39
N MET A 262 17.45 22.35 -12.73
CA MET A 262 18.19 21.32 -11.95
C MET A 262 18.46 20.03 -12.74
N ILE A 263 17.76 19.81 -13.86
CA ILE A 263 17.94 18.64 -14.75
C ILE A 263 19.22 18.79 -15.59
N ASN A 264 19.62 20.02 -15.92
CA ASN A 264 20.78 20.26 -16.79
C ASN A 264 22.13 19.92 -16.16
N ASP A 265 22.25 19.85 -14.83
CA ASP A 265 23.56 19.67 -14.17
C ASP A 265 23.87 18.20 -13.85
N ILE A 266 22.87 17.36 -13.55
CA ILE A 266 23.09 15.93 -13.29
C ILE A 266 23.36 15.17 -14.61
N ASP A 267 22.64 15.50 -15.69
CA ASP A 267 22.86 14.88 -17.01
C ASP A 267 24.20 15.29 -17.64
N LYS A 268 24.70 16.51 -17.35
CA LYS A 268 26.03 16.95 -17.81
C LYS A 268 27.18 16.24 -17.10
N VAL A 269 27.02 15.89 -15.82
CA VAL A 269 28.02 15.12 -15.06
C VAL A 269 28.09 13.67 -15.55
N GLU A 270 26.95 13.05 -15.91
CA GLU A 270 26.94 11.69 -16.47
C GLU A 270 27.40 11.60 -17.93
N MET A 271 27.13 12.61 -18.77
CA MET A 271 27.62 12.63 -20.16
C MET A 271 29.12 12.89 -20.27
N GLY A 272 29.74 13.60 -19.32
CA GLY A 272 31.18 13.82 -19.28
C GLY A 272 32.01 12.56 -19.01
N HIS A 273 31.41 11.50 -18.45
CA HIS A 273 32.10 10.26 -18.07
C HIS A 273 31.93 9.10 -19.05
N LYS A 274 30.99 9.19 -20.01
CA LYS A 274 30.67 8.10 -20.94
C LYS A 274 31.55 8.01 -22.19
N ASN A 275 32.42 8.98 -22.44
CA ASN A 275 33.21 9.01 -23.69
C ASN A 275 34.45 8.10 -23.73
N ASN A 276 34.68 7.21 -22.75
CA ASN A 276 35.92 6.42 -22.79
C ASN A 276 35.91 5.00 -22.19
N THR A 277 34.80 4.26 -22.27
CA THR A 277 34.85 2.83 -21.97
C THR A 277 34.27 1.98 -23.10
N ASN A 278 35.18 1.27 -23.76
CA ASN A 278 34.93 0.34 -24.85
C ASN A 278 33.80 -0.65 -24.52
N LEU A 279 32.87 -0.76 -25.45
CA LEU A 279 31.92 -1.86 -25.58
C LEU A 279 32.71 -3.18 -25.66
N ASN A 280 32.43 -4.13 -24.75
CA ASN A 280 32.46 -5.60 -24.94
C ASN A 280 32.68 -6.43 -23.65
N SER A 281 32.11 -6.04 -22.49
CA SER A 281 32.10 -6.93 -21.31
C SER A 281 30.92 -6.66 -20.35
N ALA A 282 29.69 -6.64 -20.87
CA ALA A 282 28.51 -6.26 -20.07
C ALA A 282 27.67 -7.44 -19.51
N ASN A 283 28.15 -8.68 -19.54
CA ASN A 283 27.38 -9.84 -19.09
C ASN A 283 28.13 -10.72 -18.09
N ASN A 284 28.52 -10.15 -16.93
CA ASN A 284 28.59 -10.84 -15.62
C ASN A 284 29.16 -9.91 -14.53
N VAL A 285 28.52 -8.76 -14.29
CA VAL A 285 28.82 -7.98 -13.08
C VAL A 285 28.09 -8.65 -11.92
N SER A 286 28.86 -9.26 -11.02
CA SER A 286 28.35 -9.98 -9.83
C SER A 286 27.42 -9.07 -9.02
N PHE A 287 26.35 -9.64 -8.43
CA PHE A 287 25.43 -8.91 -7.54
C PHE A 287 26.18 -8.14 -6.43
N ALA A 288 27.31 -8.70 -5.97
CA ALA A 288 28.20 -8.07 -5.00
C ALA A 288 28.87 -6.78 -5.53
N GLU A 289 29.18 -6.70 -6.82
CA GLU A 289 29.78 -5.50 -7.43
C GLU A 289 28.75 -4.39 -7.65
N LYS A 290 27.50 -4.75 -7.98
CA LYS A 290 26.38 -3.80 -8.00
C LYS A 290 26.11 -3.21 -6.62
N ILE A 291 26.14 -4.03 -5.56
CA ILE A 291 26.04 -3.56 -4.17
C ILE A 291 27.22 -2.66 -3.80
N LYS A 292 28.45 -3.01 -4.19
CA LYS A 292 29.62 -2.15 -3.96
C LYS A 292 29.51 -0.79 -4.67
N GLY A 293 28.92 -0.73 -5.87
CA GLY A 293 28.62 0.51 -6.57
C GLY A 293 27.58 1.37 -5.85
N LEU A 294 26.46 0.77 -5.41
CA LEU A 294 25.43 1.43 -4.59
C LEU A 294 26.01 1.98 -3.28
N TRP A 295 26.91 1.23 -2.65
CA TRP A 295 27.58 1.64 -1.41
C TRP A 295 28.61 2.76 -1.59
N ARG A 296 28.95 3.14 -2.83
CA ARG A 296 29.84 4.28 -3.13
C ARG A 296 29.09 5.56 -3.49
N HIS A 297 27.78 5.50 -3.70
CA HIS A 297 26.98 6.67 -4.06
C HIS A 297 26.89 7.67 -2.89
N GLU A 298 27.04 8.97 -3.18
CA GLU A 298 27.08 10.03 -2.15
C GLU A 298 25.77 10.11 -1.35
N LYS A 299 24.63 9.87 -1.99
CA LYS A 299 23.28 9.91 -1.37
C LYS A 299 22.83 8.61 -0.67
N LYS A 300 23.71 7.61 -0.52
CA LYS A 300 23.36 6.30 0.07
C LYS A 300 22.77 6.40 1.49
N TRP A 301 23.30 7.32 2.30
CA TRP A 301 22.87 7.49 3.68
C TRP A 301 21.45 8.05 3.78
N GLU A 302 21.10 9.00 2.91
CA GLU A 302 19.75 9.55 2.88
C GLU A 302 18.72 8.50 2.46
N TYR A 303 19.08 7.63 1.52
CA TYR A 303 18.23 6.52 1.11
C TYR A 303 18.01 5.50 2.24
N ILE A 304 19.07 5.12 2.96
CA ILE A 304 18.99 4.19 4.09
C ILE A 304 18.13 4.80 5.20
N ILE A 305 18.33 6.08 5.53
CA ILE A 305 17.54 6.78 6.54
C ILE A 305 16.07 6.86 6.12
N THR A 306 15.79 7.19 4.85
CA THR A 306 14.42 7.24 4.32
C THR A 306 13.76 5.86 4.36
N THR A 307 14.50 4.81 4.02
CA THR A 307 14.03 3.42 4.11
C THR A 307 13.69 3.05 5.56
N PHE A 308 14.52 3.45 6.52
CA PHE A 308 14.22 3.25 7.94
C PHE A 308 12.94 4.00 8.36
N ILE A 309 12.77 5.27 7.94
CA ILE A 309 11.55 6.05 8.20
C ILE A 309 10.32 5.40 7.56
N CYS A 310 10.46 4.83 6.36
CA CYS A 310 9.43 4.04 5.69
C CYS A 310 9.06 2.80 6.53
N SER A 311 10.04 2.06 7.02
CA SER A 311 9.82 0.89 7.89
C SER A 311 9.08 1.24 9.16
N THR A 312 9.47 2.32 9.85
CA THR A 312 8.77 2.76 11.07
C THR A 312 7.33 3.19 10.78
N SER A 313 7.09 3.83 9.64
CA SER A 313 5.76 4.22 9.20
C SER A 313 4.89 2.98 8.90
N MET A 314 5.42 2.00 8.19
CA MET A 314 4.71 0.74 7.93
C MET A 314 4.39 -0.04 9.20
N ILE A 315 5.31 -0.09 10.18
CA ILE A 315 5.07 -0.74 11.48
C ILE A 315 3.89 -0.08 12.21
N LYS A 316 3.92 1.26 12.32
CA LYS A 316 2.85 2.05 12.96
C LYS A 316 1.51 1.87 12.27
N PHE A 317 1.50 1.94 10.95
CA PHE A 317 0.28 1.72 10.17
C PHE A 317 -0.33 0.34 10.44
N ASP A 318 0.48 -0.71 10.33
CA ASP A 318 0.00 -2.09 10.48
C ASP A 318 -0.57 -2.36 11.87
N TYR A 319 0.16 -1.96 12.92
CA TYR A 319 -0.29 -2.14 14.30
C TYR A 319 -1.60 -1.41 14.59
N PHE A 320 -1.71 -0.15 14.18
CA PHE A 320 -2.89 0.68 14.44
C PHE A 320 -4.12 0.12 13.72
N MET A 321 -3.97 -0.33 12.47
CA MET A 321 -5.05 -0.91 11.69
C MET A 321 -5.62 -2.19 12.31
N LYS A 322 -4.77 -3.12 12.75
CA LYS A 322 -5.24 -4.40 13.31
C LYS A 322 -5.71 -4.31 14.76
N THR A 323 -5.12 -3.42 15.56
CA THR A 323 -5.46 -3.23 16.99
C THR A 323 -6.62 -2.26 17.20
N ASN A 324 -7.35 -1.90 16.13
CA ASN A 324 -8.41 -0.88 16.16
C ASN A 324 -9.46 -1.14 17.27
N ARG A 325 -9.88 -2.39 17.48
CA ARG A 325 -10.92 -2.71 18.47
C ARG A 325 -10.45 -2.46 19.90
N SER A 326 -9.25 -2.91 20.25
CA SER A 326 -8.68 -2.68 21.58
C SER A 326 -8.44 -1.20 21.87
N ILE A 327 -8.26 -0.36 20.84
CA ILE A 327 -8.05 1.08 20.97
C ILE A 327 -9.39 1.83 21.10
N PHE A 328 -10.40 1.43 20.33
CA PHE A 328 -11.61 2.22 20.07
C PHE A 328 -12.88 1.71 20.75
N ILE A 329 -12.87 0.51 21.33
CA ILE A 329 -13.92 0.06 22.25
C ILE A 329 -13.48 0.42 23.66
N TRP A 330 -14.19 1.34 24.30
CA TRP A 330 -13.80 1.89 25.60
C TRP A 330 -14.99 2.44 26.37
N ASN A 331 -15.14 2.07 27.65
CA ASN A 331 -16.21 2.56 28.54
C ASN A 331 -17.59 2.64 27.85
N ASN A 332 -18.04 1.53 27.26
CA ASN A 332 -19.29 1.37 26.50
C ASN A 332 -19.42 2.16 25.19
N ASN A 333 -18.44 2.99 24.82
CA ASN A 333 -18.39 3.63 23.52
C ASN A 333 -17.69 2.72 22.50
N ASP A 334 -18.28 2.57 21.32
CA ASP A 334 -17.66 1.87 20.20
C ASP A 334 -17.42 2.85 19.03
N LEU A 335 -16.16 3.24 18.84
CA LEU A 335 -15.75 4.10 17.74
C LEU A 335 -15.22 3.31 16.51
N THR A 336 -15.29 1.98 16.52
CA THR A 336 -14.71 1.14 15.46
C THR A 336 -15.39 1.33 14.10
N GLN A 337 -16.69 1.64 14.08
CA GLN A 337 -17.43 1.93 12.85
C GLN A 337 -16.99 3.28 12.25
N ILE A 338 -16.81 4.31 13.08
CA ILE A 338 -16.30 5.62 12.66
C ILE A 338 -14.88 5.46 12.09
N PHE A 339 -14.03 4.70 12.78
CA PHE A 339 -12.69 4.37 12.27
C PHE A 339 -12.75 3.66 10.92
N SER A 340 -13.62 2.64 10.78
CA SER A 340 -13.78 1.90 9.52
C SER A 340 -14.20 2.81 8.36
N ILE A 341 -15.19 3.68 8.58
CA ILE A 341 -15.65 4.66 7.58
C ILE A 341 -14.51 5.62 7.21
N ALA A 342 -13.78 6.13 8.20
CA ALA A 342 -12.65 7.02 7.97
C ALA A 342 -11.58 6.35 7.09
N THR A 343 -11.26 5.07 7.34
CA THR A 343 -10.28 4.34 6.50
C THR A 343 -10.74 4.15 5.07
N ILE A 344 -12.04 3.93 4.81
CA ILE A 344 -12.59 3.79 3.45
C ILE A 344 -12.44 5.09 2.66
N PHE A 345 -12.67 6.23 3.32
CA PHE A 345 -12.60 7.55 2.70
C PHE A 345 -11.20 8.18 2.70
N SER A 346 -10.16 7.44 3.08
CA SER A 346 -8.79 7.96 3.15
C SER A 346 -8.21 8.47 1.83
N PHE A 347 -8.88 8.22 0.70
CA PHE A 347 -8.47 8.79 -0.58
C PHE A 347 -8.82 10.28 -0.71
N ILE A 348 -9.75 10.81 0.10
CA ILE A 348 -10.25 12.19 -0.02
C ILE A 348 -9.12 13.22 0.21
N PRO A 349 -8.27 13.10 1.25
CA PRO A 349 -7.18 14.06 1.48
C PRO A 349 -5.98 13.87 0.55
N THR A 350 -5.87 12.73 -0.15
CA THR A 350 -4.69 12.38 -0.96
C THR A 350 -4.33 13.45 -2.01
N PRO A 351 -5.27 14.01 -2.80
CA PRO A 351 -4.94 15.07 -3.78
C PRO A 351 -4.40 16.34 -3.13
N LEU A 352 -4.95 16.72 -1.97
CA LEU A 352 -4.45 17.87 -1.21
C LEU A 352 -3.00 17.65 -0.77
N PHE A 353 -2.70 16.47 -0.23
CA PHE A 353 -1.35 16.14 0.19
C PHE A 353 -0.35 16.02 -0.96
N GLY A 354 -0.76 15.51 -2.12
CA GLY A 354 0.10 15.50 -3.29
C GLY A 354 0.38 16.91 -3.83
N TYR A 355 -0.60 17.83 -3.78
CA TYR A 355 -0.35 19.25 -4.07
C TYR A 355 0.64 19.89 -3.07
N LEU A 356 0.44 19.63 -1.77
CA LEU A 356 1.35 20.13 -0.72
C LEU A 356 2.77 19.57 -0.91
N ALA A 357 2.91 18.31 -1.31
CA ALA A 357 4.20 17.69 -1.61
C ALA A 357 4.91 18.37 -2.78
N GLY A 358 4.17 18.70 -3.85
CA GLY A 358 4.71 19.45 -4.98
C GLY A 358 5.14 20.88 -4.62
N LYS A 359 4.44 21.53 -3.68
CA LYS A 359 4.73 22.91 -3.27
C LYS A 359 5.85 23.03 -2.24
N PHE A 360 5.89 22.15 -1.24
CA PHE A 360 6.79 22.24 -0.09
C PHE A 360 7.97 21.25 -0.14
N GLY A 361 7.98 20.33 -1.11
CA GLY A 361 9.00 19.30 -1.30
C GLY A 361 8.64 17.96 -0.66
N SER A 362 9.29 16.89 -1.12
CA SER A 362 9.05 15.52 -0.65
C SER A 362 9.43 15.30 0.81
N VAL A 363 10.55 15.87 1.27
CA VAL A 363 11.01 15.74 2.67
C VAL A 363 10.02 16.35 3.65
N TYR A 364 9.41 17.50 3.30
CA TYR A 364 8.35 18.10 4.11
C TYR A 364 7.17 17.15 4.27
N SER A 365 6.80 16.46 3.18
CA SER A 365 5.68 15.52 3.20
C SER A 365 5.94 14.29 4.08
N ILE A 366 7.19 13.78 4.10
CA ILE A 366 7.60 12.70 5.00
C ILE A 366 7.53 13.16 6.46
N ILE A 367 7.95 14.40 6.76
CA ILE A 367 7.82 14.99 8.10
C ILE A 367 6.36 15.06 8.51
N THR A 368 5.51 15.69 7.70
CA THR A 368 4.07 15.84 7.97
C THR A 368 3.41 14.48 8.22
N ASN A 369 3.70 13.47 7.39
CA ASN A 369 3.17 12.13 7.57
C ASN A 369 3.61 11.51 8.91
N ASN A 370 4.89 11.62 9.28
CA ASN A 370 5.38 11.11 10.55
C ASN A 370 4.82 11.86 11.76
N VAL A 371 4.58 13.17 11.65
CA VAL A 371 3.91 13.97 12.68
C VAL A 371 2.49 13.45 12.90
N PHE A 372 1.70 13.24 11.85
CA PHE A 372 0.35 12.68 12.00
C PHE A 372 0.38 11.28 12.61
N GLY A 373 1.25 10.40 12.13
CA GLY A 373 1.39 9.06 12.70
C GLY A 373 1.71 9.09 14.20
N SER A 374 2.72 9.88 14.61
CA SER A 374 3.08 9.99 16.03
C SER A 374 2.00 10.69 16.87
N LEU A 375 1.35 11.72 16.33
CA LEU A 375 0.27 12.42 17.03
C LEU A 375 -0.95 11.51 17.26
N ALA A 376 -1.32 10.66 16.29
CA ALA A 376 -2.38 9.67 16.46
C ALA A 376 -2.06 8.71 17.63
N TYR A 377 -0.82 8.22 17.70
CA TYR A 377 -0.37 7.36 18.80
C TYR A 377 -0.29 8.09 20.15
N LEU A 378 0.03 9.38 20.16
CA LEU A 378 0.03 10.18 21.39
C LEU A 378 -1.41 10.37 21.91
N LEU A 379 -2.36 10.66 21.01
CA LEU A 379 -3.75 10.92 21.35
C LEU A 379 -4.46 9.70 21.96
N ILE A 380 -4.13 8.48 21.52
CA ILE A 380 -4.73 7.25 22.10
C ILE A 380 -4.25 6.92 23.51
N LEU A 381 -3.18 7.57 24.01
CA LEU A 381 -2.72 7.38 25.39
C LEU A 381 -3.58 8.15 26.40
N PHE A 382 -4.37 9.12 25.94
CA PHE A 382 -5.26 9.90 26.81
C PHE A 382 -6.61 9.21 26.95
N ASP A 383 -7.12 9.20 28.19
CA ASP A 383 -8.35 8.49 28.56
C ASP A 383 -9.61 9.33 28.28
N SER A 384 -9.81 9.72 27.02
CA SER A 384 -10.91 10.59 26.59
C SER A 384 -11.46 10.19 25.22
N VAL A 385 -12.79 10.20 25.08
CA VAL A 385 -13.49 9.93 23.80
C VAL A 385 -13.07 10.94 22.73
N TYR A 386 -12.95 12.22 23.10
CA TYR A 386 -12.53 13.28 22.18
C TYR A 386 -11.10 13.06 21.67
N CYS A 387 -10.20 12.61 22.53
CA CYS A 387 -8.82 12.27 22.13
C CYS A 387 -8.80 11.09 21.15
N ARG A 388 -9.63 10.06 21.37
CA ARG A 388 -9.76 8.93 20.44
C ARG A 388 -10.38 9.33 19.10
N MET A 389 -11.41 10.19 19.09
CA MET A 389 -11.96 10.75 17.85
C MET A 389 -10.92 11.59 17.09
N ALA A 390 -10.17 12.42 17.80
CA ALA A 390 -9.05 13.17 17.21
C ALA A 390 -7.97 12.22 16.67
N ALA A 391 -7.68 11.12 17.37
CA ALA A 391 -6.75 10.10 16.89
C ALA A 391 -7.23 9.45 15.59
N ILE A 392 -8.53 9.14 15.46
CA ILE A 392 -9.12 8.63 14.21
C ILE A 392 -8.94 9.65 13.07
N PHE A 393 -9.24 10.93 13.32
CA PHE A 393 -9.10 11.99 12.32
C PHE A 393 -7.64 12.19 11.89
N VAL A 394 -6.70 12.24 12.85
CA VAL A 394 -5.27 12.37 12.55
C VAL A 394 -4.75 11.12 11.83
N PHE A 395 -5.18 9.93 12.24
CA PHE A 395 -4.83 8.69 11.56
C PHE A 395 -5.40 8.63 10.14
N PHE A 396 -6.60 9.16 9.92
CA PHE A 396 -7.19 9.34 8.58
C PHE A 396 -6.29 10.19 7.68
N LEU A 397 -5.75 11.30 8.18
CA LEU A 397 -4.78 12.11 7.44
C LEU A 397 -3.47 11.36 7.19
N TYR A 398 -3.00 10.59 8.17
CA TYR A 398 -1.79 9.75 8.07
C TYR A 398 -1.90 8.70 6.96
N ILE A 399 -2.95 7.87 6.96
CA ILE A 399 -3.12 6.82 5.93
C ILE A 399 -3.28 7.41 4.51
N SER A 400 -3.83 8.62 4.40
CA SER A 400 -4.13 9.26 3.11
C SER A 400 -2.90 9.54 2.24
N PHE A 401 -1.71 9.69 2.84
CA PHE A 401 -0.47 10.01 2.14
C PHE A 401 0.74 9.17 2.59
N LEU A 402 0.47 8.08 3.33
CA LEU A 402 1.48 7.24 3.97
C LEU A 402 2.56 6.74 3.00
N PHE A 403 2.15 6.13 1.89
CA PHE A 403 3.10 5.55 0.93
C PHE A 403 3.53 6.60 -0.10
N SER A 404 2.61 7.47 -0.51
CA SER A 404 2.82 8.50 -1.55
C SER A 404 3.98 9.44 -1.23
N CYS A 405 4.23 9.77 0.05
CA CYS A 405 5.36 10.64 0.42
C CYS A 405 6.72 10.06 0.06
N PHE A 406 6.89 8.74 0.18
CA PHE A 406 8.13 8.06 -0.15
C PHE A 406 8.33 7.94 -1.66
N TYR A 407 7.25 7.73 -2.42
CA TYR A 407 7.29 7.81 -3.88
C TYR A 407 7.70 9.21 -4.35
N CYS A 408 7.10 10.28 -3.80
CA CYS A 408 7.51 11.65 -4.13
C CYS A 408 8.99 11.92 -3.83
N TYR A 409 9.53 11.34 -2.75
CA TYR A 409 10.95 11.49 -2.40
C TYR A 409 11.89 10.83 -3.41
N VAL A 410 11.55 9.60 -3.85
CA VAL A 410 12.38 8.91 -4.84
C VAL A 410 12.33 9.64 -6.20
N ASP A 411 11.17 10.17 -6.63
CA ASP A 411 11.02 10.95 -7.88
C ASP A 411 11.80 12.27 -7.82
N GLU A 412 11.90 12.90 -6.65
CA GLU A 412 12.61 14.16 -6.49
C GLU A 412 14.13 13.98 -6.47
N LYS A 413 14.64 12.93 -5.80
CA LYS A 413 16.09 12.77 -5.56
C LYS A 413 16.82 11.87 -6.55
N TYR A 414 16.14 10.99 -7.27
CA TYR A 414 16.76 9.98 -8.14
C TYR A 414 16.26 10.09 -9.59
N SER A 415 17.06 9.57 -10.52
CA SER A 415 16.69 9.54 -11.94
C SER A 415 15.47 8.66 -12.17
N LYS A 416 14.69 9.01 -13.20
CA LYS A 416 13.45 8.29 -13.52
C LYS A 416 13.71 6.82 -13.86
N GLU A 417 14.82 6.53 -14.55
CA GLU A 417 15.21 5.17 -15.01
C GLU A 417 15.40 4.13 -13.89
N HIS A 418 15.52 4.56 -12.63
CA HIS A 418 15.68 3.68 -11.48
C HIS A 418 14.57 3.81 -10.44
N PHE A 419 13.57 4.64 -10.69
CA PHE A 419 12.54 4.99 -9.73
C PHE A 419 11.79 3.75 -9.19
N GLY A 420 11.33 2.88 -10.10
CA GLY A 420 10.53 1.70 -9.73
C GLY A 420 11.33 0.68 -8.94
N LYS A 421 12.60 0.48 -9.30
CA LYS A 421 13.51 -0.44 -8.60
C LYS A 421 13.82 0.06 -7.19
N LEU A 422 14.11 1.36 -7.05
CA LEU A 422 14.38 1.97 -5.74
C LEU A 422 13.14 1.89 -4.85
N CYS A 423 11.98 2.33 -5.32
CA CYS A 423 10.75 2.22 -4.54
C CYS A 423 10.45 0.77 -4.13
N GLY A 424 10.55 -0.19 -5.07
CA GLY A 424 10.34 -1.61 -4.79
C GLY A 424 11.29 -2.16 -3.72
N ILE A 425 12.59 -1.84 -3.78
CA ILE A 425 13.57 -2.24 -2.77
C ILE A 425 13.23 -1.62 -1.41
N MET A 426 12.92 -0.32 -1.37
CA MET A 426 12.57 0.38 -0.14
C MET A 426 11.39 -0.29 0.57
N PHE A 427 10.28 -0.53 -0.13
CA PHE A 427 9.10 -1.18 0.45
C PHE A 427 9.33 -2.65 0.78
N ALA A 428 10.09 -3.40 -0.02
CA ALA A 428 10.43 -4.78 0.29
C ALA A 428 11.28 -4.90 1.57
N VAL A 429 12.26 -4.01 1.74
CA VAL A 429 13.05 -3.93 2.98
C VAL A 429 12.16 -3.51 4.15
N SER A 430 11.30 -2.51 3.97
CA SER A 430 10.36 -2.09 5.01
C SER A 430 9.35 -3.17 5.40
N ALA A 431 8.94 -4.01 4.45
CA ALA A 431 8.07 -5.16 4.72
C ALA A 431 8.75 -6.18 5.64
N LEU A 432 10.06 -6.43 5.53
CA LEU A 432 10.78 -7.33 6.44
C LEU A 432 10.69 -6.87 7.91
N PHE A 433 10.61 -5.56 8.16
CA PHE A 433 10.45 -5.02 9.50
C PHE A 433 9.03 -5.22 10.07
N LEU A 434 8.03 -5.57 9.25
CA LEU A 434 6.70 -5.93 9.73
C LEU A 434 6.70 -7.22 10.55
N PHE A 435 7.75 -8.04 10.49
CA PHE A 435 7.86 -9.19 11.40
C PHE A 435 7.81 -8.78 12.88
N LEU A 436 8.29 -7.57 13.20
CA LEU A 436 8.18 -7.00 14.56
C LEU A 436 6.72 -6.92 15.03
N ASN A 437 5.78 -6.69 14.12
CA ASN A 437 4.36 -6.55 14.46
C ASN A 437 3.71 -7.84 14.95
N PHE A 438 4.23 -9.03 14.60
CA PHE A 438 3.77 -10.28 15.22
C PHE A 438 4.08 -10.29 16.71
N TYR A 439 5.30 -9.85 17.08
CA TYR A 439 5.73 -9.74 18.47
C TYR A 439 4.97 -8.63 19.22
N LEU A 440 4.80 -7.44 18.61
CA LEU A 440 4.02 -6.36 19.24
C LEU A 440 2.56 -6.77 19.51
N THR A 441 1.98 -7.59 18.64
CA THR A 441 0.61 -8.11 18.83
C THR A 441 0.55 -9.13 19.95
N TYR A 442 1.57 -9.98 20.06
CA TYR A 442 1.70 -10.92 21.17
C TYR A 442 1.85 -10.17 22.50
N LEU A 443 2.67 -9.11 22.55
CA LEU A 443 2.78 -8.26 23.74
C LEU A 443 1.42 -7.70 24.17
N THR A 444 0.69 -7.09 23.24
CA THR A 444 -0.60 -6.46 23.54
C THR A 444 -1.66 -7.46 23.96
N ASN A 445 -1.82 -8.58 23.24
CA ASN A 445 -2.95 -9.48 23.46
C ASN A 445 -2.66 -10.60 24.46
N VAL A 446 -1.41 -11.00 24.66
CA VAL A 446 -1.06 -12.12 25.56
C VAL A 446 -0.35 -11.62 26.82
N VAL A 447 0.69 -10.80 26.69
CA VAL A 447 1.50 -10.37 27.85
C VAL A 447 0.78 -9.31 28.67
N TYR A 448 0.24 -8.28 28.01
CA TYR A 448 -0.44 -7.14 28.66
C TYR A 448 -1.94 -7.33 28.82
N ILE A 449 -2.45 -8.56 28.63
CA ILE A 449 -3.88 -8.88 28.79
C ILE A 449 -4.43 -8.47 30.17
N HIS A 450 -3.60 -8.60 31.21
CA HIS A 450 -3.95 -8.22 32.59
C HIS A 450 -4.24 -6.71 32.79
N MET A 451 -3.87 -5.86 31.83
CA MET A 451 -4.16 -4.42 31.86
C MET A 451 -5.55 -4.07 31.29
N GLY A 452 -6.33 -5.07 30.84
CA GLY A 452 -7.68 -4.89 30.32
C GLY A 452 -7.74 -3.90 29.16
N GLU A 453 -8.59 -2.87 29.26
CA GLU A 453 -8.74 -1.83 28.23
C GLU A 453 -7.43 -1.07 27.92
N LYS A 454 -6.43 -1.11 28.81
CA LYS A 454 -5.14 -0.42 28.62
C LYS A 454 -4.03 -1.33 28.08
N LYS A 455 -4.35 -2.56 27.65
CA LYS A 455 -3.37 -3.54 27.16
C LYS A 455 -2.46 -3.06 26.01
N TYR A 456 -2.92 -2.11 25.20
CA TYR A 456 -2.14 -1.54 24.10
C TYR A 456 -1.19 -0.41 24.52
N PHE A 457 -1.29 0.13 25.75
CA PHE A 457 -0.53 1.31 26.19
C PHE A 457 0.99 1.13 26.12
N PRO A 458 1.59 0.03 26.61
CA PRO A 458 3.04 -0.13 26.57
C PRO A 458 3.59 -0.15 25.14
N VAL A 459 2.87 -0.81 24.23
CA VAL A 459 3.26 -0.87 22.81
C VAL A 459 3.04 0.48 22.13
N ALA A 460 1.95 1.18 22.42
CA ALA A 460 1.71 2.53 21.91
C ALA A 460 2.79 3.53 22.36
N TYR A 461 3.28 3.41 23.60
CA TYR A 461 4.40 4.21 24.08
C TYR A 461 5.69 3.92 23.29
N GLY A 462 6.04 2.64 23.12
CA GLY A 462 7.19 2.23 22.31
C GLY A 462 7.12 2.73 20.86
N LEU A 463 5.94 2.68 20.24
CA LEU A 463 5.72 3.17 18.88
C LEU A 463 5.77 4.70 18.78
N ASN A 464 5.37 5.43 19.82
CA ASN A 464 5.60 6.88 19.92
C ASN A 464 7.09 7.21 19.99
N VAL A 465 7.87 6.49 20.81
CA VAL A 465 9.34 6.66 20.89
C VAL A 465 9.98 6.41 19.52
N LEU A 466 9.58 5.34 18.83
CA LEU A 466 10.01 5.05 17.46
C LEU A 466 9.62 6.19 16.50
N GLY A 467 8.44 6.79 16.68
CA GLY A 467 7.97 7.95 15.96
C GLY A 467 8.83 9.20 16.18
N VAL A 468 9.28 9.46 17.41
CA VAL A 468 10.20 10.56 17.73
C VAL A 468 11.56 10.34 17.08
N ILE A 469 12.11 9.12 17.13
CA ILE A 469 13.37 8.78 16.44
C ILE A 469 13.23 9.03 14.93
N ALA A 470 12.13 8.60 14.31
CA ALA A 470 11.85 8.85 12.91
C ALA A 470 11.78 10.35 12.59
N LEU A 471 11.16 11.17 13.46
CA LEU A 471 11.09 12.62 13.29
C LEU A 471 12.47 13.30 13.40
N LEU A 472 13.34 12.86 14.31
CA LEU A 472 14.72 13.35 14.40
C LEU A 472 15.50 13.05 13.11
N LEU A 473 15.33 11.85 12.57
CA LEU A 473 15.92 11.46 11.28
C LEU A 473 15.35 12.27 10.10
N CYS A 474 14.05 12.58 10.12
CA CYS A 474 13.46 13.50 9.14
C CYS A 474 14.06 14.91 9.25
N GLY A 475 14.32 15.39 10.47
CA GLY A 475 15.01 16.65 10.73
C GLY A 475 16.42 16.65 10.14
N TYR A 476 17.16 15.55 10.30
CA TYR A 476 18.46 15.36 9.67
C TYR A 476 18.37 15.42 8.13
N LEU A 477 17.41 14.71 7.52
CA LEU A 477 17.19 14.75 6.06
C LEU A 477 16.92 16.18 5.58
N LYS A 478 16.16 16.97 6.35
CA LYS A 478 15.87 18.36 5.99
C LYS A 478 17.09 19.26 6.10
N VAL A 479 17.93 19.06 7.11
CA VAL A 479 19.19 19.78 7.26
C VAL A 479 20.15 19.44 6.12
N ALA A 480 20.25 18.17 5.74
CA ALA A 480 21.06 17.71 4.60
C ALA A 480 20.60 18.37 3.30
N GLU A 481 19.28 18.34 3.01
CA GLU A 481 18.69 18.99 1.84
C GLU A 481 19.00 20.50 1.78
N ASN A 482 18.91 21.20 2.92
CA ASN A 482 19.21 22.63 2.99
C ASN A 482 20.71 22.93 2.79
N ARG A 483 21.61 22.03 3.22
CA ARG A 483 23.06 22.17 2.99
C ARG A 483 23.39 22.01 1.52
N GLU A 484 22.79 21.04 0.83
CA GLU A 484 22.94 20.85 -0.61
C GLU A 484 22.49 22.11 -1.37
N LYS A 485 21.30 22.65 -1.05
CA LYS A 485 20.79 23.88 -1.67
C LYS A 485 21.71 25.09 -1.46
N LYS A 486 22.31 25.23 -0.28
CA LYS A 486 23.27 26.31 0.00
C LYS A 486 24.59 26.13 -0.74
N ALA A 487 25.08 24.90 -0.89
CA ALA A 487 26.28 24.62 -1.65
C ALA A 487 26.09 24.94 -3.15
N LEU A 488 24.91 24.62 -3.70
CA LEU A 488 24.55 24.92 -5.09
C LEU A 488 24.35 26.42 -5.36
N ASN A 489 23.79 27.17 -4.40
CA ASN A 489 23.58 28.62 -4.56
C ASN A 489 24.82 29.46 -4.24
N GLY A 490 25.86 28.85 -3.67
CA GLY A 490 27.14 29.49 -3.32
C GLY A 490 28.29 29.16 -4.26
N ALA A 491 28.07 28.22 -5.19
CA ALA A 491 28.92 27.95 -6.36
C ALA A 491 28.37 28.71 -7.57
#